data_AF-A0AAW8TH81-F1
#
_entry.id   AF-A0AAW8TH81-F1
#
_cell.length_a   1.000
_cell.length_b   1.000
_cell.length_c   1.000
_cell.angle_alpha   90.00
_cell.angle_beta   90.00
_cell.angle_gamma   90.00
#
_symmetry.space_group_name_H-M   'P 1'
#
loop_
_entity.id
_entity.type
_entity.pdbx_description
1 polymer ?
#
loop_
_entity_poly.entity_id
_entity_poly.type
_entity_poly.pdbx_seq_one_letter_code
_entity_poly.pdbx_strand_id
1 'polypeptide(L)'
;MNKLKGIDFEFDDLDVDTQGTVLTLGIVTMLKKILLVLLLILCIALVLWFNKLTIFIVAIQTILLLVVTRTQKYLLNKAVKQILKE
;
A
#
# COMPACT_ATOMS: atom_id res chain seq x y z
N MET A 1 -0.81 25.23 -22.88
CA MET A 1 -1.29 23.92 -23.39
C MET A 1 -0.15 23.26 -24.15
N ASN A 2 0.63 22.38 -23.50
CA ASN A 2 1.45 21.41 -24.22
C ASN A 2 0.86 20.03 -23.92
N LYS A 3 0.31 19.43 -24.97
CA LYS A 3 -0.18 18.06 -24.99
C LYS A 3 1.00 17.14 -24.67
N LEU A 4 1.12 16.71 -23.42
CA LEU A 4 1.74 15.42 -23.14
C LEU A 4 0.71 14.39 -23.61
N LYS A 5 0.86 14.04 -24.90
CA LYS A 5 0.26 12.87 -25.53
C LYS A 5 0.35 11.72 -24.53
N GLY A 6 -0.78 11.06 -24.28
CA GLY A 6 -0.80 9.76 -23.61
C GLY A 6 0.17 8.86 -24.35
N ILE A 7 1.34 8.67 -23.74
CA ILE A 7 2.17 7.51 -23.99
C ILE A 7 1.60 6.53 -22.98
N ASP A 8 0.70 5.67 -23.45
CA ASP A 8 0.38 4.45 -22.75
C ASP A 8 1.69 3.66 -22.73
N PHE A 9 2.51 3.86 -21.69
CA PHE A 9 3.64 2.98 -21.42
C PHE A 9 3.02 1.64 -21.07
N GLU A 10 3.14 0.67 -21.99
CA GLU A 10 2.71 -0.69 -21.71
C GLU A 10 3.58 -1.21 -20.56
N PHE A 11 2.98 -1.95 -19.64
CA PHE A 11 3.71 -2.48 -18.49
C PHE A 11 4.92 -3.32 -18.93
N ASP A 12 4.83 -3.92 -20.12
CA ASP A 12 5.87 -4.70 -20.79
C ASP A 12 7.05 -3.86 -21.31
N ASP A 13 6.89 -2.55 -21.50
CA ASP A 13 7.96 -1.64 -21.95
C ASP A 13 8.91 -1.21 -20.82
N LEU A 14 8.54 -1.50 -19.57
CA LEU A 14 9.35 -1.15 -18.39
C LEU A 14 10.43 -2.20 -18.14
N ASP A 15 11.61 -1.78 -17.69
CA ASP A 15 12.66 -2.68 -17.20
C ASP A 15 12.10 -3.64 -16.13
N VAL A 16 12.56 -4.90 -16.12
CA VAL A 16 12.08 -5.97 -15.23
C VAL A 16 12.12 -5.55 -13.75
N ASP A 17 13.10 -4.73 -13.36
CA ASP A 17 13.23 -4.16 -12.01
C ASP A 17 12.13 -3.14 -11.68
N THR A 18 11.72 -2.34 -12.66
CA THR A 18 10.66 -1.34 -12.53
C THR A 18 9.29 -2.02 -12.52
N GLN A 19 9.07 -2.99 -13.41
CA GLN A 19 7.88 -3.87 -13.39
C GLN A 19 7.71 -4.56 -12.04
N GLY A 20 8.77 -5.20 -11.53
CA GLY A 20 8.76 -5.87 -10.22
C GLY A 20 8.45 -4.91 -9.08
N THR A 21 8.97 -3.68 -9.14
CA THR A 21 8.68 -2.63 -8.14
C THR A 21 7.22 -2.18 -8.20
N VAL A 22 6.64 -2.01 -9.40
CA VAL A 22 5.22 -1.63 -9.55
C VAL A 22 4.28 -2.75 -9.13
N LEU A 23 4.58 -4.01 -9.48
CA LEU A 23 3.83 -5.19 -9.00
C LEU A 23 3.85 -5.28 -7.48
N THR A 24 5.03 -5.11 -6.87
CA THR A 24 5.18 -5.09 -5.40
C THR A 24 4.39 -3.95 -4.78
N LEU A 25 4.41 -2.76 -5.39
CA LEU A 25 3.59 -1.62 -4.95
C LEU A 25 2.08 -1.93 -5.01
N GLY A 26 1.64 -2.61 -6.07
CA GLY A 26 0.26 -3.09 -6.23
C GLY A 26 -0.15 -4.04 -5.11
N ILE A 27 0.68 -5.07 -4.85
CA ILE A 27 0.46 -6.04 -3.75
C ILE A 27 0.39 -5.33 -2.40
N VAL A 28 1.34 -4.43 -2.11
CA VAL A 28 1.37 -3.68 -0.85
C VAL A 28 0.13 -2.78 -0.71
N THR A 29 -0.35 -2.21 -1.81
CA THR A 29 -1.57 -1.38 -1.82
C THR A 29 -2.81 -2.22 -1.55
N MET A 30 -2.91 -3.43 -2.11
CA MET A 30 -4.00 -4.37 -1.81
C MET A 30 -3.95 -4.84 -0.35
N LEU A 31 -2.76 -5.18 0.15
CA LEU A 31 -2.56 -5.58 1.55
C LEU A 31 -3.02 -4.47 2.52
N LYS A 32 -2.69 -3.21 2.21
CA LYS A 32 -3.17 -2.06 2.99
C LYS A 32 -4.70 -1.98 3.03
N LYS A 33 -5.39 -2.19 1.90
CA LYS A 33 -6.86 -2.20 1.86
C LYS A 33 -7.43 -3.31 2.75
N ILE A 34 -6.86 -4.51 2.69
CA ILE A 34 -7.28 -5.64 3.55
C ILE A 34 -7.09 -5.29 5.04
N LEU A 35 -5.95 -4.71 5.40
CA LEU A 35 -5.67 -4.29 6.78
C LEU A 35 -6.67 -3.22 7.29
N LEU A 36 -7.10 -2.29 6.43
CA LEU A 36 -8.12 -1.29 6.76
C LEU A 36 -9.49 -1.93 7.00
N VAL A 37 -9.89 -2.89 6.17
CA VAL A 37 -11.15 -3.63 6.36
C VAL A 37 -11.11 -4.40 7.68
N LEU A 38 -9.99 -5.06 7.98
CA LEU A 38 -9.82 -5.79 9.25
C LEU A 38 -9.86 -4.84 10.46
N LEU A 39 -9.26 -3.65 10.34
CA LEU A 39 -9.31 -2.62 11.38
C LEU A 39 -10.75 -2.14 11.62
N LEU A 40 -11.55 -1.99 10.57
CA LEU A 40 -12.96 -1.61 10.67
C LEU A 40 -13.77 -2.68 11.42
N ILE A 41 -13.55 -3.95 11.10
CA ILE A 41 -14.17 -5.09 11.81
C ILE A 41 -13.76 -5.07 13.28
N LEU A 42 -12.48 -4.83 13.57
CA LEU A 42 -11.98 -4.75 14.94
C LEU A 42 -12.58 -3.57 15.71
N CYS A 43 -12.79 -2.42 15.07
CA CYS A 43 -13.50 -1.28 15.67
C CYS A 43 -14.95 -1.64 16.02
N ILE A 44 -15.67 -2.34 15.14
CA ILE A 44 -17.04 -2.82 15.42
C ILE A 44 -17.02 -3.82 16.58
N ALA A 45 -16.06 -4.76 16.58
CA ALA A 45 -15.88 -5.72 17.66
C ALA A 45 -15.55 -5.03 18.99
N LEU A 46 -14.80 -3.92 18.97
CA LEU A 46 -14.50 -3.09 20.14
C LEU A 46 -15.77 -2.48 20.76
N VAL A 47 -16.70 -2.04 19.91
CA VAL A 47 -18.00 -1.46 20.34
C VAL A 47 -18.92 -2.54 20.89
N LEU A 48 -18.98 -3.71 20.24
CA LEU A 48 -19.88 -4.80 20.64
C LEU A 48 -19.35 -5.61 21.84
N TRP A 49 -18.03 -5.82 21.91
CA TRP A 49 -17.36 -6.68 22.89
C TRP A 49 -16.06 -6.00 23.36
N PHE A 50 -16.22 -5.04 24.27
CA PHE A 50 -15.10 -4.32 24.86
C PHE A 50 -14.29 -5.25 25.79
N ASN A 51 -13.17 -5.78 25.28
CA ASN A 51 -12.27 -6.65 26.02
C ASN A 51 -10.81 -6.16 25.86
N LYS A 52 -9.97 -6.42 26.88
CA LYS A 52 -8.54 -6.08 26.87
C LYS A 52 -7.82 -6.70 25.67
N LEU A 53 -8.26 -7.90 25.26
CA LEU A 53 -7.72 -8.62 24.12
C LEU A 53 -8.04 -7.93 22.79
N THR A 54 -9.26 -7.40 22.63
CA THR A 54 -9.68 -6.66 21.43
C THR A 54 -8.85 -5.38 21.25
N ILE A 55 -8.58 -4.65 22.34
CA ILE A 55 -7.72 -3.45 22.32
C ILE A 55 -6.29 -3.80 21.90
N PHE A 56 -5.75 -4.90 22.43
CA PHE A 56 -4.40 -5.35 22.08
C PHE A 56 -4.28 -5.71 20.59
N ILE A 57 -5.27 -6.40 20.03
CA ILE A 57 -5.32 -6.72 18.60
C ILE A 57 -5.40 -5.44 17.75
N VAL A 58 -6.24 -4.47 18.14
CA VAL A 58 -6.37 -3.18 17.44
C VAL A 58 -5.06 -2.41 17.44
N ALA A 59 -4.33 -2.41 18.56
CA ALA A 59 -3.03 -1.76 18.67
C ALA A 59 -2.00 -2.40 17.72
N ILE A 60 -1.90 -3.74 17.72
CA ILE A 60 -1.02 -4.47 16.78
C ILE A 60 -1.39 -4.18 15.33
N GLN A 61 -2.69 -4.19 15.02
CA GLN A 61 -3.19 -3.95 13.67
C GLN A 61 -2.85 -2.54 13.18
N THR A 62 -2.90 -1.56 14.08
CA THR A 62 -2.51 -0.18 13.79
C THR A 62 -1.00 -0.08 13.50
N ILE A 63 -0.16 -0.79 14.24
CA ILE A 63 1.29 -0.86 13.98
C ILE A 63 1.57 -1.49 12.61
N LEU A 64 0.90 -2.60 12.28
CA LEU A 64 0.97 -3.24 10.97
C LEU A 64 0.60 -2.27 9.85
N LEU A 65 -0.48 -1.50 10.02
CA LEU A 65 -0.91 -0.50 9.04
C LEU A 65 0.15 0.60 8.83
N LEU A 66 0.79 1.05 9.90
CA LEU A 66 1.88 2.04 9.84
C LEU A 66 3.09 1.49 9.07
N VAL A 67 3.50 0.25 9.36
CA VAL A 67 4.61 -0.42 8.67
C VAL A 67 4.30 -0.55 7.17
N VAL A 68 3.12 -1.05 6.82
CA VAL A 68 2.70 -1.18 5.41
C VAL A 68 2.65 0.18 4.72
N THR A 69 2.20 1.23 5.39
CA THR A 69 2.19 2.60 4.82
C THR A 69 3.60 3.13 4.59
N ARG A 70 4.55 2.86 5.51
CA ARG A 70 5.96 3.22 5.34
C ARG A 70 6.58 2.46 4.17
N THR A 71 6.33 1.16 4.06
CA THR A 71 6.79 0.33 2.94
C THR A 71 6.20 0.80 1.62
N GLN A 72 4.91 1.12 1.57
CA GLN A 72 4.27 1.68 0.38
C GLN A 72 4.94 2.99 -0.04
N LYS A 73 5.20 3.90 0.91
CA LYS A 73 5.88 5.18 0.62
C LYS A 73 7.31 4.98 0.13
N TYR A 74 8.04 4.02 0.71
CA TYR A 74 9.38 3.67 0.27
C TYR A 74 9.39 3.13 -1.16
N LEU A 75 8.52 2.16 -1.46
CA LEU A 75 8.39 1.58 -2.79
C LEU A 75 7.95 2.61 -3.82
N LEU A 76 7.02 3.52 -3.46
CA LEU A 76 6.57 4.59 -4.33
C LEU A 76 7.71 5.57 -4.65
N ASN A 77 8.49 5.96 -3.64
CA ASN A 77 9.67 6.79 -3.86
C ASN A 77 10.74 6.08 -4.71
N LYS A 78 10.89 4.76 -4.58
CA LYS A 78 11.82 3.97 -5.40
C LYS A 78 11.35 3.91 -6.86
N ALA A 79 10.08 3.61 -7.08
CA ALA A 79 9.46 3.55 -8.41
C ALA A 79 9.54 4.91 -9.12
N VAL A 80 9.17 6.01 -8.43
CA VAL A 80 9.25 7.37 -8.98
C VAL A 80 10.69 7.74 -9.33
N LYS A 81 11.68 7.36 -8.50
CA LYS A 81 13.10 7.60 -8.80
C LYS A 81 13.62 6.79 -9.99
N GLN A 82 13.09 5.59 -10.23
CA GLN A 82 13.45 4.78 -11.39
C GLN A 82 12.86 5.39 -12.67
N ILE A 83 11.56 5.70 -12.65
CA ILE A 83 10.83 6.27 -13.79
C ILE A 83 11.34 7.68 -14.18
N LEU A 84 11.81 8.50 -13.23
CA LEU A 84 12.35 9.84 -13.51
C LEU A 84 13.83 9.86 -13.92
N LYS A 85 14.54 8.73 -13.83
CA LYS A 85 15.96 8.62 -14.22
C LYS A 85 16.14 8.10 -15.65
N GLU A 86 15.13 7.44 -16.20
CA GLU A 86 14.95 7.22 -17.65
C GLU A 86 14.39 8.47 -18.32
#